data_AF-A0A6J1QXI8-F1
#
_entry.id   AF-A0A6J1QXI8-F1
#
_cell.length_a   1.000
_cell.length_b   1.000
_cell.length_c   1.000
_cell.angle_alpha   90.00
_cell.angle_beta   90.00
_cell.angle_gamma   90.00
#
_symmetry.space_group_name_H-M   'P 1'
#
loop_
_entity.id
_entity.type
_entity.pdbx_description
1 polymer ?
#
loop_
_entity_poly.entity_id
_entity_poly.type
_entity_poly.pdbx_seq_one_letter_code
_entity_poly.pdbx_strand_id
1 'polypeptide(L)'
;MYAFLRRQLEEKCISLQLETTPAEPAISMNISPKFLKVLQLSFEVKYMDEDITLTEKRDKIKTIEERMGVLLYHNVIQRDVPTDPKFDDIVALATAYYNVGLKYGIYTDTDDLSNAVQCFSRCVDILKEKISDRKAILTSIGALNELYSVHEKMDKKTDSALNTLNRALKIYMTYTQEENYPDPICIASFVGIKEEESNPKIILNTLHHTTLQNLRLQYLIRPIDKHLFVHYLNKELNTRLTDIVSNETKFDEKCLDMALTLFELSRYFLANGRFTEAKSHIAIGDYVIFRLTAELLKAEEKERRGKKGKKACYAIAVNAKSWGSYGVSLLRFWMEQFSQNKGNHKSSEIQDLMSTLEIKSEKSNLIFSDLLEKELEGMNIQFTETCILNLADAKSVFIKTLRQFEKAKEHFTPDTDTVTYANIILEISDTYKYLAGFEEQRDNQIKLHKRRVKLLEDAGKKFPTIIKDDTELQIYKRIWYEVVTSCSMVMDLMVEKTYYDGLFKEVSTKADQYMKMLAENSGFYLNTV
;
A
#
# COMPACT_ATOMS: atom_id res chain seq x y z
N MET A 1 0.61 -7.29 -2.37
CA MET A 1 1.54 -6.34 -3.03
C MET A 1 3.04 -6.68 -2.94
N TYR A 2 3.60 -7.10 -1.80
CA TYR A 2 5.06 -7.37 -1.68
C TYR A 2 5.61 -8.37 -2.71
N ALA A 3 4.98 -9.54 -2.78
CA ALA A 3 5.41 -10.63 -3.66
C ALA A 3 5.32 -10.22 -5.15
N PHE A 4 4.30 -9.43 -5.51
CA PHE A 4 4.16 -8.84 -6.83
C PHE A 4 5.36 -7.93 -7.17
N LEU A 5 5.67 -6.94 -6.32
CA LEU A 5 6.79 -6.02 -6.53
C LEU A 5 8.14 -6.75 -6.62
N ARG A 6 8.35 -7.76 -5.78
CA ARG A 6 9.58 -8.56 -5.79
C ARG A 6 9.73 -9.33 -7.09
N ARG A 7 8.68 -10.01 -7.54
CA ARG A 7 8.69 -10.75 -8.80
C ARG A 7 8.91 -9.85 -10.00
N GLN A 8 8.34 -8.64 -9.99
CA GLN A 8 8.60 -7.67 -11.05
C GLN A 8 10.08 -7.31 -11.19
N LEU A 9 10.76 -7.09 -10.06
CA LEU A 9 12.20 -6.82 -10.08
C LEU A 9 12.95 -8.04 -10.62
N GLU A 10 12.68 -9.23 -10.10
CA GLU A 10 13.35 -10.47 -10.52
C GLU A 10 13.21 -10.71 -12.03
N GLU A 11 12.01 -10.53 -12.59
CA GLU A 11 11.76 -10.67 -14.03
C GLU A 11 12.50 -9.63 -14.87
N LYS A 12 12.49 -8.36 -14.45
CA LYS A 12 13.23 -7.28 -15.13
C LYS A 12 14.74 -7.50 -15.06
N CYS A 13 15.27 -7.97 -13.93
CA CYS A 13 16.69 -8.29 -13.80
C CYS A 13 17.10 -9.45 -14.73
N ILE A 14 16.30 -10.52 -14.79
CA ILE A 14 16.56 -11.65 -15.67
C ILE A 14 16.51 -11.22 -17.14
N SER A 15 15.52 -10.42 -17.55
CA SER A 15 15.44 -9.95 -18.95
C SER A 15 16.65 -9.10 -19.33
N LEU A 16 17.08 -8.20 -18.44
CA LEU A 16 18.24 -7.33 -18.66
C LEU A 16 19.58 -8.08 -18.66
N GLN A 17 19.69 -9.20 -17.94
CA GLN A 17 20.87 -10.07 -17.98
C GLN A 17 20.97 -10.86 -19.30
N LEU A 18 19.82 -11.09 -19.96
CA LEU A 18 19.73 -11.79 -21.24
C LEU A 18 19.88 -10.85 -22.44
N GLU A 19 19.76 -9.52 -22.26
CA GLU A 19 19.99 -8.53 -23.32
C GLU A 19 21.45 -8.60 -23.80
N THR A 20 21.62 -8.82 -25.11
CA THR A 20 22.94 -8.95 -25.75
C THR A 20 23.56 -7.60 -26.11
N THR A 21 22.84 -6.49 -25.93
CA THR A 21 23.34 -5.14 -26.22
C THR A 21 24.24 -4.68 -25.07
N PRO A 22 25.53 -4.43 -25.30
CA PRO A 22 26.40 -3.89 -24.27
C PRO A 22 25.85 -2.54 -23.81
N ALA A 23 25.76 -2.33 -22.50
CA ALA A 23 25.44 -1.01 -21.96
C ALA A 23 26.39 0.02 -22.56
N GLU A 24 25.88 1.19 -22.98
CA GLU A 24 26.73 2.23 -23.54
C GLU A 24 27.90 2.54 -22.57
N PRO A 25 29.16 2.54 -23.05
CA PRO A 25 30.30 2.65 -22.15
C PRO A 25 30.32 4.01 -21.44
N ALA A 26 30.71 3.99 -20.16
CA ALA A 26 30.87 5.19 -19.31
C ALA A 26 31.91 6.21 -19.82
N ILE A 27 32.54 5.97 -20.98
CA ILE A 27 33.57 6.80 -21.64
C ILE A 27 33.04 8.20 -22.04
N SER A 28 31.74 8.45 -21.90
CA SER A 28 31.08 9.71 -22.29
C SER A 28 31.12 10.84 -21.26
N MET A 29 31.83 10.68 -20.13
CA MET A 29 32.00 11.74 -19.12
C MET A 29 33.31 12.51 -19.26
N ASN A 30 33.24 13.84 -19.24
CA ASN A 30 34.37 14.77 -19.28
C ASN A 30 34.47 15.55 -17.96
N ILE A 31 35.08 14.91 -16.95
CA ILE A 31 35.23 15.46 -15.59
C ILE A 31 36.58 16.17 -15.47
N SER A 32 36.56 17.41 -15.01
CA SER A 32 37.75 18.21 -14.74
C SER A 32 38.60 17.58 -13.64
N PRO A 33 39.95 17.67 -13.71
CA PRO A 33 40.85 16.97 -12.77
C PRO A 33 40.56 17.21 -11.28
N LYS A 34 40.18 18.43 -10.92
CA LYS A 34 39.84 18.80 -9.53
C LYS A 34 38.61 18.07 -9.00
N PHE A 35 37.58 17.89 -9.83
CA PHE A 35 36.36 17.16 -9.48
C PHE A 35 36.60 15.65 -9.52
N LEU A 36 37.36 15.16 -10.51
CA LEU A 36 37.74 13.76 -10.60
C LEU A 36 38.49 13.29 -9.34
N LYS A 37 39.40 14.11 -8.81
CA LYS A 37 40.13 13.77 -7.59
C LYS A 37 39.20 13.65 -6.37
N VAL A 38 38.24 14.56 -6.23
CA VAL A 38 37.24 14.50 -5.15
C VAL A 38 36.34 13.28 -5.29
N LEU A 39 35.89 12.97 -6.51
CA LEU A 39 35.10 11.79 -6.80
C LEU A 39 35.84 10.49 -6.42
N GLN A 40 37.11 10.34 -6.83
CA GLN A 40 37.93 9.18 -6.46
C GLN A 40 38.06 9.02 -4.94
N LEU A 41 38.39 10.11 -4.23
CA LEU A 41 38.49 10.10 -2.77
C LEU A 41 37.16 9.72 -2.09
N SER A 42 36.02 10.17 -2.64
CA SER A 42 34.71 9.82 -2.09
C SER A 42 34.40 8.32 -2.18
N PHE A 43 34.88 7.66 -3.24
CA PHE A 43 34.72 6.23 -3.39
C PHE A 43 35.68 5.45 -2.47
N GLU A 44 36.89 5.95 -2.27
CA GLU A 44 37.79 5.40 -1.25
C GLU A 44 37.09 5.42 0.13
N VAL A 45 36.38 6.51 0.47
CA VAL A 45 35.56 6.61 1.68
C VAL A 45 34.41 5.60 1.71
N LYS A 46 33.63 5.50 0.62
CA LYS A 46 32.50 4.57 0.50
C LYS A 46 32.92 3.13 0.83
N TYR A 47 34.06 2.70 0.31
CA TYR A 47 34.59 1.34 0.47
C TYR A 47 35.67 1.22 1.57
N MET A 48 35.77 2.19 2.49
CA MET A 48 36.69 2.07 3.61
C MET A 48 36.39 0.84 4.46
N ASP A 49 37.44 0.04 4.67
CA ASP A 49 37.43 -1.16 5.51
C ASP A 49 36.83 -0.90 6.89
N GLU A 50 36.13 -1.91 7.42
CA GLU A 50 35.56 -1.89 8.77
C GLU A 50 36.66 -1.79 9.83
N ASP A 51 37.85 -2.33 9.56
CA ASP A 51 39.00 -2.38 10.48
C ASP A 51 39.70 -1.03 10.74
N ILE A 52 39.43 0.00 9.93
CA ILE A 52 39.99 1.34 10.15
C ILE A 52 39.27 2.01 11.34
N THR A 53 40.03 2.71 12.20
CA THR A 53 39.48 3.36 13.38
C THR A 53 38.44 4.44 13.01
N LEU A 54 37.45 4.65 13.88
CA LEU A 54 36.36 5.60 13.63
C LEU A 54 36.86 7.05 13.52
N THR A 55 37.92 7.40 14.26
CA THR A 55 38.57 8.71 14.21
C THR A 55 39.21 8.96 12.85
N GLU A 56 40.01 8.00 12.35
CA GLU A 56 40.67 8.12 11.04
C GLU A 56 39.65 8.18 9.89
N LYS A 57 38.51 7.48 10.02
CA LYS A 57 37.39 7.58 9.08
C LYS A 57 36.83 9.01 9.04
N ARG A 58 36.54 9.59 10.20
CA ARG A 58 35.98 10.95 10.31
C ARG A 58 36.94 12.02 9.79
N ASP A 59 38.24 11.90 10.05
CA ASP A 59 39.24 12.87 9.57
C ASP A 59 39.36 12.87 8.04
N LYS A 60 39.34 11.68 7.43
CA LYS A 60 39.30 11.54 5.96
C LYS A 60 38.03 12.13 5.36
N ILE A 61 36.88 11.88 5.97
CA ILE A 61 35.61 12.46 5.52
C ILE A 61 35.67 13.99 5.57
N LYS A 62 36.07 14.59 6.70
CA LYS A 62 36.17 16.05 6.85
C LYS A 62 37.06 16.69 5.80
N THR A 63 38.22 16.08 5.53
CA THR A 63 39.15 16.57 4.50
C THR A 63 38.51 16.60 3.11
N ILE A 64 37.66 15.62 2.80
CA ILE A 64 36.95 15.54 1.53
C ILE A 64 35.80 16.56 1.49
N GLU A 65 35.06 16.72 2.59
CA GLU A 65 33.98 17.70 2.71
C GLU A 65 34.47 19.14 2.54
N GLU A 66 35.62 19.50 3.10
CA GLU A 66 36.23 20.82 2.91
C GLU A 66 36.49 21.10 1.42
N ARG A 67 37.07 20.12 0.71
CA ARG A 67 37.32 20.21 -0.74
C ARG A 67 36.02 20.31 -1.53
N MET A 68 35.01 19.54 -1.16
CA MET A 68 33.68 19.58 -1.77
C MET A 68 32.99 20.92 -1.55
N GLY A 69 33.12 21.52 -0.36
CA GLY A 69 32.60 22.83 -0.03
C GLY A 69 33.23 23.94 -0.86
N VAL A 70 34.56 23.92 -1.01
CA VAL A 70 35.30 24.87 -1.88
C VAL A 70 34.86 24.74 -3.34
N LEU A 71 34.73 23.51 -3.86
CA LEU A 71 34.29 23.28 -5.23
C LEU A 71 32.84 23.73 -5.45
N LEU A 72 31.95 23.46 -4.49
CA LEU A 72 30.55 23.89 -4.52
C LEU A 72 30.45 25.42 -4.58
N TYR A 73 31.14 26.11 -3.66
CA TYR A 73 31.06 27.56 -3.55
C TYR A 73 31.58 28.27 -4.81
N HIS A 74 32.79 27.95 -5.27
CA HIS A 74 33.43 28.68 -6.37
C HIS A 74 32.97 28.30 -7.78
N ASN A 75 32.34 27.14 -7.96
CA ASN A 75 32.00 26.67 -9.31
C ASN A 75 30.50 26.47 -9.53
N VAL A 76 29.69 26.40 -8.48
CA VAL A 76 28.25 26.15 -8.60
C VAL A 76 27.43 27.31 -8.02
N ILE A 77 27.87 27.92 -6.91
CA ILE A 77 27.14 29.01 -6.23
C ILE A 77 27.60 30.40 -6.69
N GLN A 78 28.89 30.71 -6.61
CA GLN A 78 29.50 31.91 -7.18
C GLN A 78 29.90 31.63 -8.63
N ARG A 79 29.22 32.27 -9.59
CA ARG A 79 29.62 32.27 -11.00
C ARG A 79 30.77 33.24 -11.27
N ASP A 80 31.80 33.22 -10.42
CA ASP A 80 32.91 34.18 -10.49
C ASP A 80 33.88 33.90 -11.64
N VAL A 81 33.67 32.79 -12.37
CA VAL A 81 34.36 32.45 -13.62
C VAL A 81 33.33 32.39 -14.76
N PRO A 82 33.59 32.95 -15.96
CA PRO A 82 32.61 33.00 -17.06
C PRO A 82 32.19 31.63 -17.62
N THR A 83 32.82 30.54 -17.17
CA THR A 83 32.56 29.19 -17.63
C THR A 83 31.57 28.50 -16.69
N ASP A 84 30.33 28.33 -17.15
CA ASP A 84 29.33 27.47 -16.51
C ASP A 84 29.98 26.12 -16.15
N PRO A 85 29.90 25.62 -14.90
CA PRO A 85 30.43 24.31 -14.54
C PRO A 85 29.89 23.25 -15.51
N LYS A 86 30.80 22.45 -16.08
CA LYS A 86 30.39 21.34 -16.94
C LYS A 86 29.47 20.43 -16.15
N PHE A 87 28.38 19.98 -16.77
CA PHE A 87 27.41 19.11 -16.09
C PHE A 87 28.07 17.83 -15.52
N ASP A 88 29.10 17.31 -16.16
CA ASP A 88 29.85 16.15 -15.67
C ASP A 88 30.59 16.44 -14.35
N ASP A 89 31.06 17.67 -14.14
CA ASP A 89 31.66 18.10 -12.87
C ASP A 89 30.61 18.20 -11.76
N ILE A 90 29.41 18.67 -12.10
CA ILE A 90 28.26 18.73 -11.19
C ILE A 90 27.85 17.32 -10.74
N VAL A 91 27.75 16.37 -11.67
CA VAL A 91 27.43 14.96 -11.39
C VAL A 91 28.51 14.31 -10.53
N ALA A 92 29.79 14.58 -10.81
CA ALA A 92 30.90 14.10 -10.01
C ALA A 92 30.83 14.61 -8.56
N LEU A 93 30.57 15.90 -8.36
CA LEU A 93 30.43 16.51 -7.04
C LEU A 93 29.22 15.95 -6.29
N ALA A 94 28.07 15.81 -6.95
CA ALA A 94 26.86 15.25 -6.34
C ALA A 94 27.08 13.79 -5.92
N THR A 95 27.75 12.99 -6.75
CA THR A 95 28.12 11.61 -6.41
C THR A 95 29.06 11.56 -5.21
N ALA A 96 30.00 12.51 -5.08
CA ALA A 96 30.85 12.60 -3.91
C ALA A 96 30.05 12.88 -2.62
N TYR A 97 29.07 13.80 -2.68
CA TYR A 97 28.13 14.03 -1.58
C TYR A 97 27.33 12.78 -1.24
N TYR A 98 26.82 12.07 -2.24
CA TYR A 98 26.12 10.80 -2.04
C TYR A 98 26.99 9.76 -1.32
N ASN A 99 28.21 9.52 -1.79
CA ASN A 99 29.13 8.54 -1.22
C ASN A 99 29.53 8.87 0.24
N VAL A 100 29.80 10.13 0.53
CA VAL A 100 30.08 10.58 1.91
C VAL A 100 28.84 10.42 2.79
N GLY A 101 27.66 10.79 2.28
CA GLY A 101 26.38 10.62 2.97
C GLY A 101 26.09 9.16 3.33
N LEU A 102 26.37 8.22 2.42
CA LEU A 102 26.24 6.78 2.70
C LEU A 102 27.10 6.38 3.91
N LYS A 103 28.33 6.87 4.00
CA LYS A 103 29.23 6.51 5.10
C LYS A 103 28.72 7.04 6.44
N TYR A 104 28.22 8.28 6.48
CA TYR A 104 27.57 8.81 7.67
C TYR A 104 26.30 8.05 8.04
N GLY A 105 25.49 7.67 7.04
CA GLY A 105 24.22 6.98 7.23
C GLY A 105 24.32 5.55 7.79
N ILE A 106 25.52 4.96 7.86
CA ILE A 106 25.77 3.67 8.53
C ILE A 106 25.60 3.80 10.04
N TYR A 107 26.03 4.91 10.61
CA TYR A 107 26.02 5.14 12.06
C TYR A 107 24.61 5.47 12.56
N THR A 108 24.40 5.28 13.86
CA THR A 108 23.12 5.57 14.54
C THR A 108 23.17 6.85 15.38
N ASP A 109 24.33 7.48 15.48
CA ASP A 109 24.51 8.74 16.21
C ASP A 109 23.75 9.89 15.52
N THR A 110 23.16 10.78 16.32
CA THR A 110 22.30 11.86 15.81
C THR A 110 23.07 12.87 14.96
N ASP A 111 24.33 13.16 15.30
CA ASP A 111 25.16 14.10 14.54
C ASP A 111 25.57 13.50 13.21
N ASP A 112 25.97 12.22 13.19
CA ASP A 112 26.33 11.51 11.97
C ASP A 112 25.12 11.38 11.04
N LEU A 113 23.94 11.00 11.56
CA LEU A 113 22.71 10.98 10.77
C LEU A 113 22.35 12.39 10.24
N SER A 114 22.59 13.45 11.01
CA SER A 114 22.36 14.83 10.56
C SER A 114 23.29 15.24 9.42
N ASN A 115 24.56 14.83 9.49
CA ASN A 115 25.51 15.02 8.40
C ASN A 115 25.09 14.24 7.15
N ALA A 116 24.61 13.00 7.31
CA ALA A 116 24.07 12.21 6.19
C ALA A 116 22.91 12.94 5.49
N VAL A 117 21.94 13.48 6.24
CA VAL A 117 20.85 14.28 5.68
C VAL A 117 21.40 15.47 4.88
N GLN A 118 22.36 16.23 5.43
CA GLN A 118 22.95 17.37 4.73
C GLN A 118 23.64 16.96 3.43
N CYS A 119 24.41 15.87 3.45
CA CYS A 119 25.08 15.35 2.25
C CYS A 119 24.07 14.96 1.17
N PHE A 120 23.05 14.18 1.52
CA PHE A 120 22.04 13.74 0.56
C PHE A 120 21.18 14.91 0.04
N SER A 121 20.80 15.85 0.90
CA SER A 121 20.09 17.07 0.48
C SER A 121 20.92 17.88 -0.51
N ARG A 122 22.21 18.12 -0.22
CA ARG A 122 23.11 18.81 -1.15
C ARG A 122 23.26 18.08 -2.48
N CYS A 123 23.39 16.75 -2.45
CA CYS A 123 23.43 15.94 -3.67
C CYS A 123 22.19 16.19 -4.55
N VAL A 124 21.00 16.14 -3.96
CA VAL A 124 19.73 16.35 -4.67
C VAL A 124 19.57 17.80 -5.16
N ASP A 125 20.00 18.78 -4.36
CA ASP A 125 19.89 20.21 -4.69
C ASP A 125 20.79 20.62 -5.85
N ILE A 126 22.02 20.10 -5.87
CA ILE A 126 22.99 20.34 -6.95
C ILE A 126 22.50 19.74 -8.28
N LEU A 127 21.77 18.62 -8.23
CA LEU A 127 21.24 17.94 -9.42
C LEU A 127 19.86 18.44 -9.87
N LYS A 128 19.23 19.37 -9.15
CA LYS A 128 17.79 19.71 -9.28
C LYS A 128 17.29 19.95 -10.72
N GLU A 129 18.08 20.59 -11.57
CA GLU A 129 17.69 20.97 -12.94
C GLU A 129 17.80 19.81 -13.94
N LYS A 130 18.64 18.81 -13.63
CA LYS A 130 18.97 17.67 -14.51
C LYS A 130 18.88 16.35 -13.75
N ILE A 131 17.96 16.27 -12.79
CA ILE A 131 17.83 15.15 -11.86
C ILE A 131 17.44 13.84 -12.54
N SER A 132 16.77 13.93 -13.70
CA SER A 132 16.38 12.80 -14.54
C SER A 132 17.34 12.54 -15.70
N ASP A 133 18.49 13.22 -15.77
CA ASP A 133 19.47 12.96 -16.82
C ASP A 133 20.11 11.57 -16.64
N ARG A 134 20.45 10.89 -17.74
CA ARG A 134 21.10 9.57 -17.73
C ARG A 134 22.38 9.52 -16.88
N LYS A 135 23.09 10.64 -16.72
CA LYS A 135 24.30 10.78 -15.88
C LYS A 135 23.97 10.96 -14.39
N ALA A 136 22.80 11.48 -14.06
CA ALA A 136 22.42 11.87 -12.70
C ALA A 136 21.41 10.92 -12.05
N ILE A 137 20.62 10.18 -12.84
CA ILE A 137 19.43 9.47 -12.35
C ILE A 137 19.73 8.45 -11.25
N LEU A 138 20.81 7.66 -11.38
CA LEU A 138 21.20 6.65 -10.38
C LEU A 138 21.50 7.32 -9.04
N THR A 139 22.37 8.34 -9.05
CA THR A 139 22.73 9.12 -7.88
C THR A 139 21.52 9.84 -7.28
N SER A 140 20.62 10.35 -8.12
CA SER A 140 19.45 11.10 -7.69
C SER A 140 18.43 10.22 -6.96
N ILE A 141 18.05 9.08 -7.54
CA ILE A 141 17.11 8.15 -6.90
C ILE A 141 17.75 7.52 -5.65
N GLY A 142 19.04 7.15 -5.73
CA GLY A 142 19.79 6.66 -4.58
C GLY A 142 19.76 7.65 -3.41
N ALA A 143 20.15 8.90 -3.65
CA ALA A 143 20.16 9.93 -2.61
C ALA A 143 18.78 10.18 -2.00
N LEU A 144 17.69 10.14 -2.79
CA LEU A 144 16.32 10.31 -2.29
C LEU A 144 15.86 9.13 -1.41
N ASN A 145 16.23 7.91 -1.77
CA ASN A 145 15.94 6.70 -0.99
C ASN A 145 16.71 6.69 0.34
N GLU A 146 17.99 7.05 0.31
CA GLU A 146 18.82 7.15 1.52
C GLU A 146 18.37 8.30 2.43
N LEU A 147 17.96 9.43 1.85
CA LEU A 147 17.32 10.52 2.60
C LEU A 147 16.13 10.00 3.40
N TYR A 148 15.25 9.22 2.78
CA TYR A 148 14.12 8.63 3.48
C TYR A 148 14.58 7.65 4.57
N SER A 149 15.54 6.78 4.27
CA SER A 149 16.06 5.79 5.25
C SER A 149 16.66 6.46 6.48
N VAL A 150 17.44 7.54 6.31
CA VAL A 150 18.02 8.29 7.43
C VAL A 150 16.93 8.97 8.27
N HIS A 151 15.92 9.57 7.64
CA HIS A 151 14.78 10.14 8.37
C HIS A 151 14.00 9.09 9.16
N GLU A 152 13.87 7.87 8.62
CA GLU A 152 13.27 6.74 9.32
C GLU A 152 14.10 6.31 10.54
N LYS A 153 15.44 6.22 10.41
CA LYS A 153 16.35 5.93 11.53
C LYS A 153 16.29 6.98 12.63
N MET A 154 16.05 8.25 12.28
CA MET A 154 15.86 9.35 13.24
C MET A 154 14.47 9.36 13.90
N ASP A 155 13.56 8.45 13.54
CA ASP A 155 12.13 8.48 13.89
C ASP A 155 11.43 9.81 13.52
N LYS A 156 11.96 10.50 12.51
CA LYS A 156 11.41 11.77 11.97
C LYS A 156 10.60 11.48 10.72
N LYS A 157 9.47 10.79 10.88
CA LYS A 157 8.50 10.52 9.80
C LYS A 157 7.69 11.78 9.47
N THR A 158 8.33 12.71 8.77
CA THR A 158 7.69 13.95 8.29
C THR A 158 7.11 13.77 6.89
N ASP A 159 6.11 14.59 6.55
CA ASP A 159 5.58 14.65 5.17
C ASP A 159 6.68 14.98 4.14
N SER A 160 7.72 15.71 4.56
CA SER A 160 8.90 15.99 3.75
C SER A 160 9.68 14.72 3.37
N ALA A 161 9.87 13.79 4.30
CA ALA A 161 10.53 12.50 4.04
C ALA A 161 9.68 11.62 3.10
N LEU A 162 8.36 11.66 3.21
CA LEU A 162 7.48 10.95 2.27
C LEU A 162 7.54 11.55 0.86
N ASN A 163 7.71 12.87 0.77
CA ASN A 163 7.82 13.55 -0.51
C ASN A 163 9.11 13.15 -1.27
N THR A 164 10.18 12.73 -0.58
CA THR A 164 11.41 12.25 -1.26
C THR A 164 11.14 10.96 -2.04
N LEU A 165 10.39 10.02 -1.48
CA LEU A 165 10.01 8.77 -2.17
C LEU A 165 9.08 9.04 -3.37
N ASN A 166 8.10 9.93 -3.21
CA ASN A 166 7.24 10.34 -4.32
C ASN A 166 8.04 11.02 -5.44
N ARG A 167 9.04 11.83 -5.09
CA ARG A 167 9.95 12.45 -6.05
C ARG A 167 10.79 11.42 -6.78
N ALA A 168 11.34 10.43 -6.07
CA ALA A 168 12.10 9.33 -6.65
C ALA A 168 11.25 8.52 -7.65
N LEU A 169 10.01 8.19 -7.27
CA LEU A 169 9.06 7.51 -8.14
C LEU A 169 8.75 8.32 -9.41
N LYS A 170 8.50 9.63 -9.29
CA LYS A 170 8.26 10.51 -10.45
C LYS A 170 9.47 10.55 -11.39
N ILE A 171 10.69 10.65 -10.85
CA ILE A 171 11.92 10.67 -11.65
C ILE A 171 12.05 9.38 -12.45
N TYR A 172 11.89 8.21 -11.82
CA TYR A 172 11.91 6.93 -12.51
C TYR A 172 10.85 6.89 -13.61
N MET A 173 9.59 7.19 -13.28
CA MET A 173 8.48 7.15 -14.25
C MET A 173 8.69 8.07 -15.45
N THR A 174 9.27 9.26 -15.23
CA THR A 174 9.55 10.22 -16.29
C THR A 174 10.67 9.71 -17.20
N TYR A 175 11.72 9.15 -16.61
CA TYR A 175 12.87 8.65 -17.35
C TYR A 175 12.55 7.41 -18.19
N THR A 176 11.78 6.48 -17.62
CA THR A 176 11.41 5.22 -18.28
C THR A 176 10.07 5.31 -19.00
N GLN A 177 9.64 6.52 -19.39
CA GLN A 177 8.36 6.71 -20.06
C GLN A 177 8.37 6.12 -21.49
N GLU A 178 9.51 6.19 -22.16
CA GLU A 178 9.74 5.61 -23.49
C GLU A 178 10.37 4.23 -23.36
N GLU A 179 9.98 3.27 -24.22
CA GLU A 179 10.52 1.90 -24.19
C GLU A 179 12.04 1.86 -24.41
N ASN A 180 12.56 2.77 -25.24
CA ASN A 180 13.98 2.89 -25.57
C ASN A 180 14.63 4.10 -24.86
N TYR A 181 14.42 4.21 -23.54
CA TYR A 181 15.08 5.24 -22.76
C TYR A 181 16.62 5.04 -22.75
N PRO A 182 17.41 6.13 -22.70
CA PRO A 182 18.87 6.02 -22.76
C PRO A 182 19.45 5.24 -21.59
N ASP A 183 20.55 4.51 -21.81
CA ASP A 183 21.22 3.79 -20.75
C ASP A 183 21.75 4.75 -19.67
N PRO A 184 21.39 4.53 -18.38
CA PRO A 184 21.99 5.26 -17.28
C PRO A 184 23.51 5.08 -17.27
N ILE A 185 24.25 6.07 -16.79
CA ILE A 185 25.71 5.97 -16.68
C ILE A 185 26.08 5.63 -15.24
N CYS A 186 26.78 4.51 -15.06
CA CYS A 186 27.42 4.18 -13.79
C CYS A 186 28.77 4.91 -13.67
N ILE A 187 28.81 5.94 -12.83
CA ILE A 187 30.01 6.75 -12.62
C ILE A 187 31.14 5.98 -11.90
N ALA A 188 30.83 4.94 -11.13
CA ALA A 188 31.84 4.07 -10.52
C ALA A 188 32.69 3.37 -11.59
N SER A 189 32.05 2.89 -12.67
CA SER A 189 32.73 2.29 -13.81
C SER A 189 33.68 3.26 -14.51
N PHE A 190 33.32 4.56 -14.57
CA PHE A 190 34.18 5.60 -15.16
C PHE A 190 35.49 5.77 -14.40
N VAL A 191 35.46 5.71 -13.06
CA VAL A 191 36.67 5.83 -12.22
C VAL A 191 37.40 4.51 -12.01
N GLY A 192 37.00 3.45 -12.72
CA GLY A 192 37.65 2.13 -12.67
C GLY A 192 37.30 1.29 -11.44
N ILE A 193 36.20 1.60 -10.76
CA ILE A 193 35.74 0.86 -9.59
C ILE A 193 34.79 -0.25 -10.03
N LYS A 194 35.08 -1.47 -9.55
CA LYS A 194 34.22 -2.63 -9.78
C LYS A 194 33.17 -2.69 -8.68
N GLU A 195 31.94 -2.34 -9.01
CA GLU A 195 30.78 -2.60 -8.15
C GLU A 195 30.24 -4.02 -8.38
N GLU A 196 29.47 -4.54 -7.42
CA GLU A 196 28.89 -5.90 -7.49
C GLU A 196 27.98 -6.07 -8.72
N GLU A 197 27.18 -5.04 -9.02
CA GLU A 197 26.38 -4.96 -10.23
C GLU A 197 26.98 -3.89 -11.14
N SER A 198 27.23 -4.25 -12.40
CA SER A 198 27.86 -3.36 -13.39
C SER A 198 26.88 -2.85 -14.43
N ASN A 199 25.70 -3.47 -14.56
CA ASN A 199 24.65 -3.06 -15.49
C ASN A 199 23.84 -1.88 -14.91
N PRO A 200 23.94 -0.66 -15.50
CA PRO A 200 23.27 0.51 -14.98
C PRO A 200 21.73 0.42 -14.96
N LYS A 201 21.12 -0.34 -15.88
CA LYS A 201 19.67 -0.58 -15.88
C LYS A 201 19.26 -1.48 -14.72
N ILE A 202 20.08 -2.47 -14.36
CA ILE A 202 19.81 -3.31 -13.19
C ILE A 202 19.92 -2.46 -11.91
N ILE A 203 20.96 -1.62 -11.79
CA ILE A 203 21.11 -0.69 -10.66
C ILE A 203 19.88 0.23 -10.55
N LEU A 204 19.44 0.83 -11.66
CA LEU A 204 18.25 1.70 -11.68
C LEU A 204 16.99 0.97 -11.21
N ASN A 205 16.76 -0.27 -11.68
CA ASN A 205 15.60 -1.06 -11.27
C ASN A 205 15.67 -1.50 -9.80
N THR A 206 16.86 -1.82 -9.29
CA THR A 206 17.06 -2.12 -7.86
C THR A 206 16.75 -0.89 -7.00
N LEU A 207 17.24 0.29 -7.38
CA LEU A 207 16.93 1.54 -6.70
C LEU A 207 15.44 1.85 -6.73
N HIS A 208 14.78 1.68 -7.88
CA HIS A 208 13.34 1.86 -8.01
C HIS A 208 12.56 0.86 -7.14
N HIS A 209 13.01 -0.39 -7.08
CA HIS A 209 12.40 -1.39 -6.20
C HIS A 209 12.49 -0.98 -4.73
N THR A 210 13.64 -0.47 -4.28
CA THR A 210 13.78 0.11 -2.94
C THR A 210 12.78 1.23 -2.69
N THR A 211 12.60 2.14 -3.66
CA THR A 211 11.58 3.20 -3.59
C THR A 211 10.18 2.62 -3.40
N LEU A 212 9.80 1.61 -4.20
CA LEU A 212 8.49 0.98 -4.12
C LEU A 212 8.27 0.20 -2.82
N GLN A 213 9.31 -0.43 -2.27
CA GLN A 213 9.22 -1.13 -0.97
C GLN A 213 8.97 -0.14 0.16
N ASN A 214 9.69 0.98 0.18
CA ASN A 214 9.49 2.02 1.18
C ASN A 214 8.10 2.66 1.05
N LEU A 215 7.65 2.96 -0.17
CA LEU A 215 6.28 3.43 -0.41
C LEU A 215 5.22 2.43 0.02
N ARG A 216 5.45 1.13 -0.18
CA ARG A 216 4.56 0.06 0.30
C ARG A 216 4.45 0.04 1.82
N LEU A 217 5.56 0.14 2.54
CA LEU A 217 5.55 0.20 4.00
C LEU A 217 4.72 1.39 4.49
N GLN A 218 4.88 2.54 3.84
CA GLN A 218 4.11 3.74 4.13
C GLN A 218 2.61 3.59 3.78
N TYR A 219 2.29 2.90 2.68
CA TYR A 219 0.92 2.57 2.31
C TYR A 219 0.23 1.69 3.36
N LEU A 220 0.95 0.73 3.96
CA LEU A 220 0.40 -0.13 5.01
C LEU A 220 0.07 0.65 6.30
N ILE A 221 0.82 1.72 6.59
CA ILE A 221 0.59 2.59 7.76
C ILE A 221 -0.56 3.56 7.47
N ARG A 222 -0.48 4.27 6.35
CA ARG A 222 -1.44 5.31 5.96
C ARG A 222 -1.70 5.23 4.45
N PRO A 223 -2.76 4.51 4.01
CA PRO A 223 -3.03 4.32 2.59
C PRO A 223 -3.69 5.53 1.94
N ILE A 224 -4.52 6.29 2.67
CA ILE A 224 -5.46 7.30 2.12
C ILE A 224 -4.80 8.37 1.23
N ASP A 225 -3.57 8.77 1.52
CA ASP A 225 -2.83 9.86 0.85
C ASP A 225 -1.82 9.37 -0.19
N LYS A 226 -1.84 8.08 -0.54
CA LYS A 226 -0.83 7.45 -1.42
C LYS A 226 -1.25 7.37 -2.89
N HIS A 227 -1.88 8.43 -3.39
CA HIS A 227 -2.44 8.51 -4.74
C HIS A 227 -1.43 8.16 -5.85
N LEU A 228 -0.22 8.72 -5.79
CA LEU A 228 0.80 8.51 -6.82
C LEU A 228 1.24 7.03 -6.90
N PHE A 229 1.47 6.42 -5.74
CA PHE A 229 1.86 5.01 -5.65
C PHE A 229 0.75 4.09 -6.14
N VAL A 230 -0.50 4.36 -5.76
CA VAL A 230 -1.67 3.61 -6.25
C VAL A 230 -1.82 3.76 -7.76
N HIS A 231 -1.66 4.96 -8.30
CA HIS A 231 -1.73 5.19 -9.74
C HIS A 231 -0.65 4.42 -10.50
N TYR A 232 0.60 4.45 -10.00
CA TYR A 232 1.70 3.68 -10.57
C TYR A 232 1.39 2.17 -10.58
N LEU A 233 0.96 1.62 -9.44
CA LEU A 233 0.64 0.19 -9.33
C LEU A 233 -0.52 -0.20 -10.24
N ASN A 234 -1.57 0.62 -10.32
CA ASN A 234 -2.69 0.37 -11.21
C ASN A 234 -2.25 0.33 -12.67
N LYS A 235 -1.44 1.31 -13.11
CA LYS A 235 -0.90 1.34 -14.48
C LYS A 235 -0.10 0.07 -14.78
N GLU A 236 0.80 -0.31 -13.89
CA GLU A 236 1.66 -1.47 -14.05
C GLU A 236 0.86 -2.80 -14.07
N LEU A 237 -0.16 -2.94 -13.21
CA LEU A 237 -1.08 -4.08 -13.23
C LEU A 237 -1.89 -4.14 -14.52
N ASN A 238 -2.42 -2.99 -14.97
CA ASN A 238 -3.22 -2.90 -16.19
C ASN A 238 -2.41 -3.29 -17.43
N THR A 239 -1.19 -2.78 -17.57
CA THR A 239 -0.27 -3.17 -18.66
C THR A 239 -0.04 -4.67 -18.66
N ARG A 240 0.40 -5.24 -17.53
CA ARG A 240 0.73 -6.68 -17.47
C ARG A 240 -0.46 -7.60 -17.70
N LEU A 241 -1.61 -7.29 -17.12
CA LEU A 241 -2.82 -8.10 -17.33
C LEU A 241 -3.31 -7.99 -18.77
N THR A 242 -3.23 -6.79 -19.36
CA THR A 242 -3.56 -6.59 -20.78
C THR A 242 -2.61 -7.40 -21.67
N ASP A 243 -1.31 -7.43 -21.37
CA ASP A 243 -0.33 -8.22 -22.13
C ASP A 243 -0.60 -9.73 -22.01
N ILE A 244 -0.94 -10.22 -20.82
CA ILE A 244 -1.28 -11.63 -20.60
C ILE A 244 -2.53 -12.02 -21.41
N VAL A 245 -3.57 -11.20 -21.37
CA VAL A 245 -4.82 -11.46 -22.08
C VAL A 245 -4.63 -11.35 -23.60
N SER A 246 -3.97 -10.28 -24.07
CA SER A 246 -3.77 -10.02 -25.51
C SER A 246 -2.87 -11.06 -26.17
N ASN A 247 -1.82 -11.52 -25.47
CA ASN A 247 -0.89 -12.52 -25.99
C ASN A 247 -1.34 -13.95 -25.69
N GLU A 248 -2.58 -14.16 -25.22
CA GLU A 248 -3.13 -15.46 -24.81
C GLU A 248 -2.17 -16.26 -23.90
N THR A 249 -1.41 -15.55 -23.07
CA THR A 249 -0.41 -16.17 -22.21
C THR A 249 -1.08 -16.97 -21.11
N LYS A 250 -0.50 -18.13 -20.77
CA LYS A 250 -1.06 -18.99 -19.73
C LYS A 250 -1.04 -18.28 -18.37
N PHE A 251 -2.20 -18.28 -17.71
CA PHE A 251 -2.31 -17.86 -16.31
C PHE A 251 -1.57 -18.86 -15.42
N ASP A 252 -0.57 -18.37 -14.69
CA ASP A 252 0.25 -19.16 -13.79
C ASP A 252 0.14 -18.66 -12.33
N GLU A 253 0.91 -19.26 -11.42
CA GLU A 253 0.89 -18.90 -10.00
C GLU A 253 1.42 -17.47 -9.74
N LYS A 254 2.09 -16.85 -10.72
CA LYS A 254 2.50 -15.44 -10.61
C LYS A 254 1.33 -14.49 -10.65
N CYS A 255 0.27 -14.89 -11.35
CA CYS A 255 -0.96 -14.14 -11.45
C CYS A 255 -1.70 -13.99 -10.11
N LEU A 256 -1.48 -14.90 -9.15
CA LEU A 256 -2.07 -14.76 -7.81
C LEU A 256 -1.56 -13.53 -7.05
N ASP A 257 -0.31 -13.13 -7.24
CA ASP A 257 0.21 -11.94 -6.56
C ASP A 257 -0.40 -10.66 -7.15
N MET A 258 -0.75 -10.68 -8.44
CA MET A 258 -1.50 -9.61 -9.09
C MET A 258 -2.91 -9.53 -8.52
N ALA A 259 -3.63 -10.66 -8.44
CA ALA A 259 -4.96 -10.72 -7.84
C ALA A 259 -4.98 -10.20 -6.39
N LEU A 260 -4.04 -10.65 -5.55
CA LEU A 260 -3.92 -10.17 -4.18
C LEU A 260 -3.62 -8.66 -4.11
N THR A 261 -2.82 -8.14 -5.03
CA THR A 261 -2.52 -6.70 -5.10
C THR A 261 -3.74 -5.89 -5.54
N LEU A 262 -4.56 -6.40 -6.47
CA LEU A 262 -5.84 -5.78 -6.85
C LEU A 262 -6.79 -5.67 -5.67
N PHE A 263 -6.90 -6.72 -4.85
CA PHE A 263 -7.70 -6.71 -3.62
C PHE A 263 -7.16 -5.73 -2.57
N GLU A 264 -5.84 -5.58 -2.47
CA GLU A 264 -5.25 -4.57 -1.58
C GLU A 264 -5.54 -3.13 -2.06
N LEU A 265 -5.53 -2.88 -3.37
CA LEU A 265 -5.87 -1.58 -3.95
C LEU A 265 -7.36 -1.26 -3.84
N SER A 266 -8.25 -2.25 -3.95
CA SER A 266 -9.69 -2.04 -3.79
C SER A 266 -10.03 -1.46 -2.42
N ARG A 267 -9.32 -1.88 -1.35
CA ARG A 267 -9.46 -1.31 0.00
C ARG A 267 -9.14 0.18 0.04
N TYR A 268 -8.13 0.62 -0.70
CA TYR A 268 -7.81 2.04 -0.81
C TYR A 268 -8.93 2.81 -1.52
N PHE A 269 -9.49 2.28 -2.60
CA PHE A 269 -10.59 2.92 -3.29
C PHE A 269 -11.85 3.00 -2.41
N LEU A 270 -12.17 1.93 -1.67
CA LEU A 270 -13.26 1.93 -0.69
C LEU A 270 -13.07 2.99 0.41
N ALA A 271 -11.84 3.13 0.94
CA ALA A 271 -11.53 4.15 1.93
C ALA A 271 -11.69 5.59 1.40
N ASN A 272 -11.60 5.77 0.07
CA ASN A 272 -11.79 7.05 -0.62
C ASN A 272 -13.17 7.21 -1.26
N GLY A 273 -14.14 6.32 -0.98
CA GLY A 273 -15.49 6.37 -1.55
C GLY A 273 -15.57 6.09 -3.06
N ARG A 274 -14.52 5.52 -3.64
CA ARG A 274 -14.39 5.21 -5.08
C ARG A 274 -14.89 3.80 -5.38
N PHE A 275 -16.20 3.61 -5.31
CA PHE A 275 -16.82 2.28 -5.40
C PHE A 275 -16.67 1.63 -6.77
N THR A 276 -16.77 2.40 -7.86
CA THR A 276 -16.63 1.87 -9.22
C THR A 276 -15.25 1.26 -9.44
N GLU A 277 -14.20 1.96 -9.02
CA GLU A 277 -12.82 1.49 -9.12
C GLU A 277 -12.59 0.30 -8.20
N ALA A 278 -13.07 0.34 -6.96
CA ALA A 278 -12.98 -0.79 -6.04
C ALA A 278 -13.63 -2.06 -6.64
N LYS A 279 -14.81 -1.93 -7.23
CA LYS A 279 -15.55 -3.03 -7.86
C LYS A 279 -14.77 -3.61 -9.04
N SER A 280 -14.28 -2.75 -9.95
CA SER A 280 -13.49 -3.18 -11.13
C SER A 280 -12.23 -3.96 -10.68
N HIS A 281 -11.50 -3.45 -9.68
CA HIS A 281 -10.32 -4.14 -9.14
C HIS A 281 -10.64 -5.52 -8.56
N ILE A 282 -11.71 -5.65 -7.77
CA ILE A 282 -12.10 -6.94 -7.19
C ILE A 282 -12.56 -7.90 -8.30
N ALA A 283 -13.35 -7.44 -9.26
CA ALA A 283 -13.84 -8.25 -10.37
C ALA A 283 -12.69 -8.78 -11.24
N ILE A 284 -11.68 -7.96 -11.54
CA ILE A 284 -10.50 -8.38 -12.30
C ILE A 284 -9.65 -9.35 -11.49
N GLY A 285 -9.51 -9.14 -10.18
CA GLY A 285 -8.85 -10.11 -9.31
C GLY A 285 -9.55 -11.47 -9.30
N ASP A 286 -10.88 -11.47 -9.31
CA ASP A 286 -11.72 -12.68 -9.43
C ASP A 286 -11.51 -13.37 -10.78
N TYR A 287 -11.50 -12.60 -11.88
CA TYR A 287 -11.18 -13.09 -13.22
C TYR A 287 -9.83 -13.80 -13.28
N VAL A 288 -8.78 -13.19 -12.72
CA VAL A 288 -7.44 -13.78 -12.68
C VAL A 288 -7.45 -15.12 -11.93
N ILE A 289 -8.13 -15.20 -10.78
CA ILE A 289 -8.24 -16.44 -10.00
C ILE A 289 -9.02 -17.51 -10.76
N PHE A 290 -10.12 -17.13 -11.41
CA PHE A 290 -10.94 -18.03 -12.20
C PHE A 290 -10.16 -18.65 -13.37
N ARG A 291 -9.46 -17.82 -14.15
CA ARG A 291 -8.63 -18.28 -15.28
C ARG A 291 -7.52 -19.21 -14.80
N LEU A 292 -6.83 -18.86 -13.72
CA LEU A 292 -5.80 -19.73 -13.15
C LEU A 292 -6.37 -21.06 -12.67
N THR A 293 -7.52 -21.05 -11.99
CA THR A 293 -8.14 -22.28 -11.48
C THR A 293 -8.57 -23.20 -12.62
N ALA A 294 -9.11 -22.64 -13.70
CA ALA A 294 -9.41 -23.39 -14.93
C ALA A 294 -8.14 -24.02 -15.54
N GLU A 295 -7.03 -23.30 -15.57
CA GLU A 295 -5.74 -23.82 -16.04
C GLU A 295 -5.14 -24.90 -15.12
N LEU A 296 -5.34 -24.79 -13.81
CA LEU A 296 -4.92 -25.81 -12.83
C LEU A 296 -5.73 -27.10 -12.95
N LEU A 297 -7.03 -27.01 -13.26
CA LEU A 297 -7.89 -28.17 -13.47
C LEU A 297 -7.49 -28.98 -14.71
N LYS A 298 -6.98 -28.31 -15.74
CA LYS A 298 -6.46 -28.94 -16.97
C LYS A 298 -5.10 -29.64 -16.77
N ALA A 299 -4.37 -29.37 -15.68
CA ALA A 299 -3.04 -29.93 -15.45
C ALA A 299 -3.10 -31.31 -14.76
N GLU A 300 -2.48 -32.33 -15.36
CA GLU A 300 -2.59 -33.75 -14.96
C GLU A 300 -1.81 -34.15 -13.68
N GLU A 301 -0.84 -33.34 -13.23
CA GLU A 301 0.05 -33.73 -12.12
C GLU A 301 -0.55 -33.50 -10.71
N LYS A 302 -0.74 -34.59 -9.95
CA LYS A 302 -1.35 -34.59 -8.60
C LYS A 302 -0.51 -33.88 -7.52
N GLU A 303 0.82 -33.93 -7.59
CA GLU A 303 1.69 -33.43 -6.50
C GLU A 303 1.88 -31.90 -6.54
N ARG A 304 2.01 -31.32 -7.75
CA ARG A 304 1.98 -29.85 -7.96
C ARG A 304 0.63 -29.23 -7.59
N ARG A 305 -0.47 -30.01 -7.60
CA ARG A 305 -1.82 -29.57 -7.25
C ARG A 305 -1.96 -29.19 -5.77
N GLY A 306 -1.20 -29.83 -4.87
CA GLY A 306 -1.31 -29.63 -3.42
C GLY A 306 -0.85 -28.25 -2.92
N LYS A 307 0.38 -27.81 -3.27
CA LYS A 307 0.89 -26.47 -2.88
C LYS A 307 0.22 -25.35 -3.66
N LYS A 308 0.03 -25.52 -4.98
CA LYS A 308 -0.66 -24.53 -5.84
C LYS A 308 -2.12 -24.34 -5.42
N GLY A 309 -2.78 -25.42 -5.00
CA GLY A 309 -4.13 -25.38 -4.45
C GLY A 309 -4.23 -24.52 -3.20
N LYS A 310 -3.28 -24.60 -2.26
CA LYS A 310 -3.31 -23.80 -1.02
C LYS A 310 -3.26 -22.30 -1.28
N LYS A 311 -2.37 -21.83 -2.16
CA LYS A 311 -2.27 -20.40 -2.48
C LYS A 311 -3.50 -19.89 -3.24
N ALA A 312 -4.05 -20.71 -4.15
CA ALA A 312 -5.30 -20.40 -4.83
C ALA A 312 -6.49 -20.34 -3.85
N CYS A 313 -6.61 -21.30 -2.92
CA CYS A 313 -7.63 -21.28 -1.86
C CYS A 313 -7.52 -20.02 -0.99
N TYR A 314 -6.31 -19.63 -0.60
CA TYR A 314 -6.07 -18.38 0.11
C TYR A 314 -6.56 -17.17 -0.70
N ALA A 315 -6.20 -17.09 -1.99
CA ALA A 315 -6.65 -16.01 -2.86
C ALA A 315 -8.17 -15.97 -3.03
N ILE A 316 -8.84 -17.12 -3.14
CA ILE A 316 -10.30 -17.23 -3.17
C ILE A 316 -10.93 -16.72 -1.86
N ALA A 317 -10.34 -17.05 -0.72
CA ALA A 317 -10.80 -16.55 0.58
C ALA A 317 -10.61 -15.04 0.72
N VAL A 318 -9.48 -14.49 0.24
CA VAL A 318 -9.23 -13.04 0.20
C VAL A 318 -10.20 -12.35 -0.77
N ASN A 319 -10.51 -12.95 -1.92
CA ASN A 319 -11.52 -12.44 -2.85
C ASN A 319 -12.89 -12.33 -2.16
N ALA A 320 -13.34 -13.41 -1.51
CA ALA A 320 -14.59 -13.42 -0.76
C ALA A 320 -14.61 -12.35 0.34
N LYS A 321 -13.54 -12.22 1.13
CA LYS A 321 -13.39 -11.15 2.11
C LYS A 321 -13.51 -9.76 1.44
N SER A 322 -12.85 -9.54 0.31
CA SER A 322 -12.83 -8.25 -0.39
C SER A 322 -14.22 -7.85 -0.91
N TRP A 323 -14.97 -8.80 -1.48
CA TRP A 323 -16.36 -8.57 -1.85
C TRP A 323 -17.26 -8.31 -0.62
N GLY A 324 -17.01 -9.00 0.50
CA GLY A 324 -17.67 -8.71 1.76
C GLY A 324 -17.43 -7.28 2.22
N SER A 325 -16.17 -6.85 2.29
CA SER A 325 -15.78 -5.49 2.67
C SER A 325 -16.34 -4.42 1.74
N TYR A 326 -16.45 -4.72 0.43
CA TYR A 326 -17.13 -3.85 -0.54
C TYR A 326 -18.59 -3.61 -0.14
N GLY A 327 -19.35 -4.67 0.12
CA GLY A 327 -20.75 -4.53 0.50
C GLY A 327 -20.96 -3.87 1.87
N VAL A 328 -20.06 -4.11 2.85
CA VAL A 328 -20.07 -3.37 4.13
C VAL A 328 -19.85 -1.88 3.92
N SER A 329 -18.87 -1.52 3.10
CA SER A 329 -18.55 -0.12 2.80
C SER A 329 -19.69 0.57 2.08
N LEU A 330 -20.36 -0.14 1.17
CA LEU A 330 -21.53 0.35 0.46
C LEU A 330 -22.71 0.61 1.40
N LEU A 331 -23.01 -0.36 2.29
CA LEU A 331 -24.04 -0.21 3.32
C LEU A 331 -23.75 0.98 4.24
N ARG A 332 -22.51 1.11 4.72
CA ARG A 332 -22.09 2.24 5.57
C ARG A 332 -22.32 3.57 4.89
N PHE A 333 -21.75 3.72 3.69
CA PHE A 333 -21.78 4.98 2.95
C PHE A 333 -23.22 5.44 2.73
N TRP A 334 -24.08 4.57 2.19
CA TRP A 334 -25.46 4.95 1.92
C TRP A 334 -26.27 5.16 3.20
N MET A 335 -26.06 4.35 4.25
CA MET A 335 -26.71 4.56 5.55
C MET A 335 -26.40 5.95 6.12
N GLU A 336 -25.14 6.38 6.06
CA GLU A 336 -24.71 7.71 6.50
C GLU A 336 -25.38 8.81 5.68
N GLN A 337 -25.46 8.66 4.35
CA GLN A 337 -26.17 9.61 3.47
C GLN A 337 -27.67 9.70 3.81
N PHE A 338 -28.36 8.58 4.01
CA PHE A 338 -29.77 8.59 4.42
C PHE A 338 -29.98 9.21 5.79
N SER A 339 -29.05 9.03 6.72
CA SER A 339 -29.15 9.57 8.08
C SER A 339 -28.98 11.10 8.10
N GLN A 340 -28.07 11.64 7.28
CA GLN A 340 -27.86 13.09 7.16
C GLN A 340 -29.07 13.79 6.52
N ASN A 341 -29.75 13.12 5.58
CA ASN A 341 -30.91 13.68 4.89
C ASN A 341 -32.23 13.61 5.68
N LYS A 342 -32.28 12.89 6.81
CA LYS A 342 -33.47 12.92 7.70
C LYS A 342 -33.66 14.27 8.40
N GLY A 343 -32.61 15.11 8.48
CA GLY A 343 -32.67 16.46 9.07
C GLY A 343 -33.08 17.57 8.09
N ASN A 344 -32.93 17.35 6.78
CA ASN A 344 -33.26 18.31 5.73
C ASN A 344 -34.32 17.71 4.81
N HIS A 345 -35.53 18.28 4.77
CA HIS A 345 -36.69 17.80 4.00
C HIS A 345 -36.54 17.83 2.45
N LYS A 346 -35.38 17.56 1.87
CA LYS A 346 -35.13 17.63 0.42
C LYS A 346 -34.72 16.29 -0.16
N SER A 347 -35.70 15.52 -0.64
CA SER A 347 -35.50 14.32 -1.47
C SER A 347 -34.73 14.59 -2.77
N SER A 348 -34.64 15.85 -3.21
CA SER A 348 -33.88 16.25 -4.41
C SER A 348 -32.36 16.09 -4.27
N GLU A 349 -31.83 16.12 -3.03
CA GLU A 349 -30.37 16.07 -2.79
C GLU A 349 -29.78 14.68 -3.05
N ILE A 350 -30.53 13.59 -2.85
CA ILE A 350 -30.06 12.22 -3.16
C ILE A 350 -29.92 12.03 -4.67
N GLN A 351 -30.83 12.62 -5.46
CA GLN A 351 -30.83 12.51 -6.91
C GLN A 351 -29.74 13.40 -7.55
N ASP A 352 -29.48 14.56 -6.96
CA ASP A 352 -28.31 15.40 -7.27
C ASP A 352 -26.99 14.74 -6.82
N LEU A 353 -26.96 14.00 -5.70
CA LEU A 353 -25.79 13.25 -5.25
C LEU A 353 -25.48 12.07 -6.18
N MET A 354 -26.51 11.34 -6.64
CA MET A 354 -26.36 10.26 -7.61
C MET A 354 -25.82 10.77 -8.93
N SER A 355 -26.38 11.86 -9.45
CA SER A 355 -25.86 12.49 -10.67
C SER A 355 -24.44 13.05 -10.44
N THR A 356 -24.11 13.58 -9.26
CA THR A 356 -22.74 14.00 -8.94
C THR A 356 -21.76 12.82 -8.81
N LEU A 357 -22.19 11.66 -8.32
CA LEU A 357 -21.38 10.43 -8.26
C LEU A 357 -21.18 9.80 -9.64
N GLU A 358 -22.20 9.86 -10.51
CA GLU A 358 -22.10 9.47 -11.92
C GLU A 358 -21.28 10.47 -12.74
N ILE A 359 -21.33 11.77 -12.43
CA ILE A 359 -20.56 12.83 -13.13
C ILE A 359 -19.11 12.90 -12.63
N LYS A 360 -18.82 12.55 -11.37
CA LYS A 360 -17.44 12.38 -10.85
C LYS A 360 -16.76 11.10 -11.35
N SER A 361 -17.50 10.23 -12.04
CA SER A 361 -16.94 9.26 -12.99
C SER A 361 -16.50 9.97 -14.28
N GLU A 362 -15.79 11.10 -14.17
CA GLU A 362 -14.84 11.51 -15.21
C GLU A 362 -13.98 10.29 -15.49
N LYS A 363 -13.85 9.90 -16.77
CA LYS A 363 -13.04 8.76 -17.25
C LYS A 363 -11.82 8.57 -16.34
N SER A 364 -11.99 7.70 -15.36
CA SER A 364 -11.01 7.54 -14.31
C SER A 364 -9.84 6.81 -14.97
N ASN A 365 -8.68 7.46 -15.06
CA ASN A 365 -7.43 6.83 -15.54
C ASN A 365 -6.98 5.64 -14.66
N LEU A 366 -7.82 5.21 -13.71
CA LEU A 366 -7.64 4.08 -12.81
C LEU A 366 -8.65 2.94 -13.05
N ILE A 367 -9.49 3.04 -14.08
CA ILE A 367 -10.25 1.91 -14.61
C ILE A 367 -9.34 1.16 -15.59
N PHE A 368 -9.48 -0.17 -15.63
CA PHE A 368 -8.68 -1.04 -16.49
C PHE A 368 -9.05 -0.87 -17.96
N SER A 369 -8.23 -1.43 -18.84
CA SER A 369 -8.45 -1.35 -20.29
C SER A 369 -9.81 -1.95 -20.68
N ASP A 370 -10.41 -1.42 -21.76
CA ASP A 370 -11.67 -1.93 -22.30
C ASP A 370 -11.60 -3.44 -22.63
N LEU A 371 -10.41 -3.95 -22.93
CA LEU A 371 -10.18 -5.38 -23.14
C LEU A 371 -10.47 -6.19 -21.86
N LEU A 372 -9.93 -5.74 -20.73
CA LEU A 372 -10.14 -6.42 -19.45
C LEU A 372 -11.59 -6.29 -18.98
N GLU A 373 -12.23 -5.14 -19.19
CA GLU A 373 -13.64 -4.95 -18.85
C GLU A 373 -14.56 -5.85 -19.70
N LYS A 374 -14.25 -6.07 -20.98
CA LYS A 374 -15.00 -7.03 -21.83
C LYS A 374 -14.91 -8.46 -21.34
N GLU A 375 -13.77 -8.89 -20.82
CA GLU A 375 -13.62 -10.23 -20.23
C GLU A 375 -14.54 -10.43 -19.01
N LEU A 376 -14.97 -9.35 -18.36
CA LEU A 376 -15.91 -9.41 -17.23
C LEU A 376 -17.37 -9.55 -17.67
N GLU A 377 -17.75 -9.24 -18.92
CA GLU A 377 -19.14 -9.29 -19.40
C GLU A 377 -19.75 -10.70 -19.32
N GLY A 378 -18.91 -11.74 -19.43
CA GLY A 378 -19.33 -13.14 -19.28
C GLY A 378 -19.29 -13.67 -17.84
N MET A 379 -18.89 -12.85 -16.86
CA MET A 379 -18.65 -13.27 -15.48
C MET A 379 -19.83 -12.95 -14.57
N ASN A 380 -20.15 -13.87 -13.66
CA ASN A 380 -21.16 -13.62 -12.63
C ASN A 380 -20.57 -12.80 -11.46
N ILE A 381 -20.53 -11.48 -11.64
CA ILE A 381 -20.02 -10.53 -10.65
C ILE A 381 -20.92 -10.54 -9.40
N GLN A 382 -20.31 -10.65 -8.22
CA GLN A 382 -21.05 -10.84 -6.96
C GLN A 382 -21.94 -9.63 -6.58
N PHE A 383 -21.49 -8.42 -6.94
CA PHE A 383 -22.22 -7.17 -6.72
C PHE A 383 -22.29 -6.39 -8.03
N THR A 384 -23.50 -6.14 -8.52
CA THR A 384 -23.73 -5.21 -9.62
C THR A 384 -23.95 -3.79 -9.07
N GLU A 385 -24.44 -3.71 -7.83
CA GLU A 385 -24.83 -2.50 -7.13
C GLU A 385 -23.62 -1.62 -6.77
N THR A 386 -23.72 -0.34 -7.13
CA THR A 386 -22.87 0.77 -6.64
C THR A 386 -23.67 1.76 -5.81
N CYS A 387 -24.98 1.59 -5.73
CA CYS A 387 -25.93 2.45 -5.06
C CYS A 387 -26.96 1.62 -4.27
N ILE A 388 -27.47 2.18 -3.17
CA ILE A 388 -28.56 1.62 -2.36
C ILE A 388 -29.64 2.69 -2.26
N LEU A 389 -30.81 2.45 -2.86
CA LEU A 389 -31.88 3.46 -2.92
C LEU A 389 -32.94 3.27 -1.84
N ASN A 390 -33.10 2.04 -1.35
CA ASN A 390 -34.13 1.68 -0.40
C ASN A 390 -33.71 0.49 0.47
N LEU A 391 -34.56 0.14 1.43
CA LEU A 391 -34.33 -0.99 2.34
C LEU A 391 -34.25 -2.34 1.62
N ALA A 392 -34.96 -2.55 0.50
CA ALA A 392 -34.89 -3.80 -0.25
C ALA A 392 -33.51 -3.97 -0.91
N ASP A 393 -32.96 -2.89 -1.48
CA ASP A 393 -31.58 -2.88 -2.00
C ASP A 393 -30.58 -3.15 -0.88
N ALA A 394 -30.74 -2.50 0.28
CA ALA A 394 -29.89 -2.71 1.45
C ALA A 394 -29.93 -4.18 1.93
N LYS A 395 -31.11 -4.81 1.93
CA LYS A 395 -31.28 -6.24 2.25
C LYS A 395 -30.61 -7.15 1.22
N SER A 396 -30.69 -6.83 -0.07
CA SER A 396 -30.00 -7.55 -1.13
C SER A 396 -28.48 -7.53 -0.92
N VAL A 397 -27.91 -6.33 -0.73
CA VAL A 397 -26.48 -6.13 -0.45
C VAL A 397 -26.08 -6.87 0.82
N PHE A 398 -26.86 -6.75 1.90
CA PHE A 398 -26.62 -7.45 3.16
C PHE A 398 -26.51 -8.98 2.99
N ILE A 399 -27.44 -9.61 2.28
CA ILE A 399 -27.43 -11.07 2.07
C ILE A 399 -26.19 -11.47 1.26
N LYS A 400 -25.87 -10.74 0.18
CA LYS A 400 -24.68 -10.97 -0.63
C LYS A 400 -23.40 -10.84 0.21
N THR A 401 -23.30 -9.81 1.03
CA THR A 401 -22.17 -9.57 1.94
C THR A 401 -21.96 -10.71 2.91
N LEU A 402 -23.02 -11.13 3.62
CA LEU A 402 -22.93 -12.26 4.55
C LEU A 402 -22.47 -13.53 3.86
N ARG A 403 -22.99 -13.81 2.66
CA ARG A 403 -22.59 -15.00 1.88
C ARG A 403 -21.10 -14.99 1.55
N GLN A 404 -20.51 -13.84 1.23
CA GLN A 404 -19.07 -13.78 0.96
C GLN A 404 -18.23 -13.94 2.23
N PHE A 405 -18.66 -13.35 3.35
CA PHE A 405 -17.94 -13.57 4.60
C PHE A 405 -18.03 -15.00 5.10
N GLU A 406 -19.15 -15.70 4.91
CA GLU A 406 -19.23 -17.13 5.23
C GLU A 406 -18.26 -17.96 4.38
N LYS A 407 -18.15 -17.68 3.06
CA LYS A 407 -17.12 -18.31 2.22
C LYS A 407 -15.70 -18.01 2.72
N ALA A 408 -15.42 -16.76 3.12
CA ALA A 408 -14.10 -16.39 3.63
C ALA A 408 -13.76 -17.14 4.94
N LYS A 409 -14.75 -17.33 5.82
CA LYS A 409 -14.63 -18.05 7.09
C LYS A 409 -14.38 -19.56 6.95
N GLU A 410 -14.65 -20.15 5.78
CA GLU A 410 -14.25 -21.54 5.50
C GLU A 410 -12.72 -21.71 5.50
N HIS A 411 -11.99 -20.64 5.18
CA HIS A 411 -10.53 -20.65 5.15
C HIS A 411 -9.90 -19.94 6.36
N PHE A 412 -10.41 -18.76 6.71
CA PHE A 412 -9.96 -17.99 7.87
C PHE A 412 -10.75 -18.40 9.10
N THR A 413 -10.18 -19.29 9.89
CA THR A 413 -10.78 -19.80 11.14
C THR A 413 -9.98 -19.28 12.35
N PRO A 414 -10.52 -19.39 13.58
CA PRO A 414 -9.75 -19.07 14.78
C PRO A 414 -8.42 -19.80 14.87
N ASP A 415 -8.33 -21.01 14.30
CA ASP A 415 -7.14 -21.87 14.36
C ASP A 415 -6.14 -21.59 13.23
N THR A 416 -6.59 -21.10 12.07
CA THR A 416 -5.72 -20.85 10.91
C THR A 416 -5.21 -19.42 10.86
N ASP A 417 -6.07 -18.44 11.10
CA ASP A 417 -5.74 -17.00 11.07
C ASP A 417 -6.74 -16.24 11.95
N THR A 418 -6.44 -16.18 13.25
CA THR A 418 -7.31 -15.60 14.27
C THR A 418 -7.57 -14.11 14.03
N VAL A 419 -6.55 -13.36 13.60
CA VAL A 419 -6.65 -11.91 13.35
C VAL A 419 -7.56 -11.64 12.15
N THR A 420 -7.40 -12.37 11.04
CA THR A 420 -8.29 -12.20 9.87
C THR A 420 -9.71 -12.66 10.19
N TYR A 421 -9.87 -13.78 10.92
CA TYR A 421 -11.17 -14.24 11.37
C TYR A 421 -11.89 -13.16 12.22
N ALA A 422 -11.21 -12.61 13.22
CA ALA A 422 -11.73 -11.56 14.08
C ALA A 422 -12.14 -10.30 13.29
N ASN A 423 -11.34 -9.89 12.30
CA ASN A 423 -11.69 -8.79 11.40
C ASN A 423 -12.95 -9.09 10.57
N ILE A 424 -13.11 -10.31 10.06
CA ILE A 424 -14.32 -10.71 9.33
C ILE A 424 -15.55 -10.65 10.26
N ILE A 425 -15.43 -11.10 11.50
CA ILE A 425 -16.52 -11.02 12.48
C ILE A 425 -16.93 -9.56 12.75
N LEU A 426 -15.95 -8.66 12.89
CA LEU A 426 -16.21 -7.22 13.04
C LEU A 426 -16.92 -6.65 11.81
N GLU A 427 -16.51 -7.03 10.60
CA GLU A 427 -17.17 -6.57 9.37
C GLU A 427 -18.60 -7.14 9.23
N ILE A 428 -18.84 -8.40 9.62
CA ILE A 428 -20.20 -8.96 9.69
C ILE A 428 -21.03 -8.18 10.71
N SER A 429 -20.47 -7.89 11.88
CA SER A 429 -21.12 -7.09 12.94
C SER A 429 -21.50 -5.69 12.42
N ASP A 430 -20.62 -5.05 11.68
CA ASP A 430 -20.87 -3.79 10.99
C ASP A 430 -21.96 -3.92 9.92
N THR A 431 -21.99 -5.03 9.17
CA THR A 431 -23.06 -5.31 8.20
C THR A 431 -24.44 -5.30 8.88
N TYR A 432 -24.58 -5.93 10.05
CA TYR A 432 -25.81 -5.89 10.85
C TYR A 432 -26.14 -4.50 11.35
N LYS A 433 -25.14 -3.75 11.84
CA LYS A 433 -25.29 -2.38 12.31
C LYS A 433 -25.81 -1.47 11.20
N TYR A 434 -25.20 -1.50 10.02
CA TYR A 434 -25.60 -0.61 8.92
C TYR A 434 -26.97 -0.97 8.37
N LEU A 435 -27.32 -2.26 8.23
CA LEU A 435 -28.67 -2.66 7.83
C LEU A 435 -29.72 -2.17 8.85
N ALA A 436 -29.44 -2.24 10.15
CA ALA A 436 -30.35 -1.75 11.18
C ALA A 436 -30.64 -0.25 11.02
N GLY A 437 -29.69 0.54 10.51
CA GLY A 437 -29.88 1.96 10.21
C GLY A 437 -30.89 2.24 9.08
N PHE A 438 -31.11 1.28 8.18
CA PHE A 438 -32.13 1.37 7.13
C PHE A 438 -33.52 0.90 7.59
N GLU A 439 -33.61 0.14 8.69
CA GLU A 439 -34.89 -0.36 9.20
C GLU A 439 -35.63 0.75 9.96
N GLU A 440 -36.89 0.99 9.59
CA GLU A 440 -37.75 1.94 10.30
C GLU A 440 -38.42 1.30 11.53
N GLN A 441 -38.74 0.00 11.44
CA GLN A 441 -39.40 -0.71 12.53
C GLN A 441 -38.40 -1.05 13.64
N ARG A 442 -38.66 -0.51 14.85
CA ARG A 442 -37.82 -0.73 16.04
C ARG A 442 -37.61 -2.21 16.37
N ASP A 443 -38.63 -3.04 16.21
CA ASP A 443 -38.50 -4.48 16.46
C ASP A 443 -37.49 -5.16 15.54
N ASN A 444 -37.37 -4.70 14.30
CA ASN A 444 -36.38 -5.22 13.36
C ASN A 444 -34.98 -4.71 13.70
N GLN A 445 -34.85 -3.43 14.08
CA GLN A 445 -33.58 -2.87 14.60
C GLN A 445 -33.08 -3.67 15.80
N ILE A 446 -33.92 -3.90 16.81
CA ILE A 446 -33.58 -4.70 17.99
C ILE A 446 -33.17 -6.11 17.58
N LYS A 447 -33.91 -6.78 16.69
CA LYS A 447 -33.56 -8.14 16.22
C LYS A 447 -32.18 -8.17 15.56
N LEU A 448 -31.84 -7.18 14.74
CA LEU A 448 -30.54 -7.09 14.08
C LEU A 448 -29.40 -6.87 15.08
N HIS A 449 -29.55 -5.93 16.01
CA HIS A 449 -28.55 -5.68 17.05
C HIS A 449 -28.40 -6.86 18.03
N LYS A 450 -29.46 -7.60 18.33
CA LYS A 450 -29.36 -8.85 19.10
C LYS A 450 -28.52 -9.91 18.42
N ARG A 451 -28.68 -10.07 17.09
CA ARG A 451 -27.84 -10.99 16.30
C ARG A 451 -26.38 -10.54 16.30
N ARG A 452 -26.14 -9.22 16.23
CA ARG A 452 -24.81 -8.61 16.35
C ARG A 452 -24.15 -8.96 17.68
N VAL A 453 -24.83 -8.78 18.82
CA VAL A 453 -24.30 -9.13 20.15
C VAL A 453 -23.92 -10.61 20.20
N LYS A 454 -24.84 -11.49 19.80
CA LYS A 454 -24.60 -12.95 19.84
C LYS A 454 -23.37 -13.34 19.02
N LEU A 455 -23.25 -12.81 17.81
CA LEU A 455 -22.10 -13.07 16.93
C LEU A 455 -20.77 -12.66 17.57
N LEU A 456 -20.71 -11.45 18.13
CA LEU A 456 -19.50 -10.92 18.75
C LEU A 456 -19.12 -11.70 20.02
N GLU A 457 -20.12 -12.06 20.83
CA GLU A 457 -19.93 -12.88 22.03
C GLU A 457 -19.40 -14.28 21.68
N ASP A 458 -20.01 -14.93 20.68
CA ASP A 458 -19.58 -16.25 20.22
C ASP A 458 -18.15 -16.23 19.65
N ALA A 459 -17.72 -15.11 19.07
CA ALA A 459 -16.33 -14.91 18.65
C ALA A 459 -15.40 -14.67 19.85
N GLY A 460 -15.82 -13.86 20.82
CA GLY A 460 -15.10 -13.61 22.07
C GLY A 460 -14.73 -14.89 22.82
N LYS A 461 -15.64 -15.86 22.84
CA LYS A 461 -15.42 -17.19 23.46
C LYS A 461 -14.40 -18.06 22.73
N LYS A 462 -14.11 -17.76 21.47
CA LYS A 462 -13.17 -18.52 20.63
C LYS A 462 -11.76 -17.96 20.67
N PHE A 463 -11.54 -16.81 21.29
CA PHE A 463 -10.19 -16.26 21.37
C PHE A 463 -9.33 -17.10 22.31
N PRO A 464 -8.08 -17.37 21.92
CA PRO A 464 -7.14 -18.08 22.76
C PRO A 464 -6.92 -17.32 24.06
N THR A 465 -6.77 -18.05 25.15
CA THR A 465 -6.47 -17.49 26.48
C THR A 465 -5.10 -16.81 26.53
N ILE A 466 -4.20 -17.17 25.62
CA ILE A 466 -2.86 -16.61 25.50
C ILE A 466 -2.84 -15.72 24.26
N ILE A 467 -2.56 -14.43 24.47
CA ILE A 467 -2.39 -13.43 23.43
C ILE A 467 -0.93 -13.46 22.99
N LYS A 468 -0.68 -13.67 21.70
CA LYS A 468 0.68 -13.90 21.19
C LYS A 468 1.42 -12.60 20.88
N ASP A 469 0.70 -11.57 20.45
CA ASP A 469 1.28 -10.28 20.09
C ASP A 469 0.29 -9.11 20.27
N ASP A 470 0.82 -7.88 20.13
CA ASP A 470 0.04 -6.65 20.26
C ASP A 470 -1.08 -6.52 19.23
N THR A 471 -0.92 -7.09 18.03
CA THR A 471 -1.95 -7.02 16.98
C THR A 471 -3.18 -7.85 17.37
N GLU A 472 -2.96 -9.05 17.90
CA GLU A 472 -4.02 -9.88 18.49
C GLU A 472 -4.71 -9.16 19.65
N LEU A 473 -3.95 -8.50 20.54
CA LEU A 473 -4.52 -7.74 21.65
C LEU A 473 -5.45 -6.61 21.16
N GLN A 474 -4.99 -5.83 20.18
CA GLN A 474 -5.77 -4.70 19.66
C GLN A 474 -7.07 -5.16 19.00
N ILE A 475 -7.04 -6.27 18.26
CA ILE A 475 -8.26 -6.78 17.62
C ILE A 475 -9.25 -7.34 18.63
N TYR A 476 -8.79 -7.99 19.71
CA TYR A 476 -9.66 -8.47 20.78
C TYR A 476 -10.28 -7.33 21.57
N LYS A 477 -9.48 -6.30 21.90
CA LYS A 477 -9.99 -5.05 22.51
C LYS A 477 -11.09 -4.43 21.66
N ARG A 478 -10.92 -4.42 20.34
CA ARG A 478 -11.95 -3.92 19.42
C ARG A 478 -13.23 -4.77 19.47
N ILE A 479 -13.13 -6.09 19.57
CA ILE A 479 -14.31 -6.96 19.66
C ILE A 479 -15.05 -6.75 20.98
N TRP A 480 -14.34 -6.70 22.11
CA TRP A 480 -14.97 -6.41 23.41
C TRP A 480 -15.65 -5.04 23.40
N TYR A 481 -15.00 -4.02 22.84
CA TYR A 481 -15.60 -2.71 22.66
C TYR A 481 -16.89 -2.78 21.82
N GLU A 482 -16.88 -3.51 20.70
CA GLU A 482 -18.08 -3.67 19.87
C GLU A 482 -19.19 -4.49 20.55
N VAL A 483 -18.86 -5.43 21.45
CA VAL A 483 -19.87 -6.10 22.30
C VAL A 483 -20.54 -5.06 23.19
N VAL A 484 -19.75 -4.25 23.89
CA VAL A 484 -20.24 -3.20 24.80
C VAL A 484 -21.17 -2.25 24.05
N THR A 485 -20.72 -1.66 22.94
CA THR A 485 -21.54 -0.70 22.17
C THR A 485 -22.81 -1.34 21.60
N SER A 486 -22.75 -2.61 21.18
CA SER A 486 -23.92 -3.33 20.70
C SER A 486 -24.94 -3.59 21.81
N CYS A 487 -24.48 -4.00 23.00
CA CYS A 487 -25.35 -4.22 24.15
C CYS A 487 -26.03 -2.91 24.59
N SER A 488 -25.28 -1.81 24.67
CA SER A 488 -25.83 -0.48 24.96
C SER A 488 -26.92 -0.10 23.95
N MET A 489 -26.65 -0.22 22.65
CA MET A 489 -27.64 0.07 21.61
C MET A 489 -28.92 -0.77 21.74
N VAL A 490 -28.80 -2.06 22.06
CA VAL A 490 -29.98 -2.91 22.30
C VAL A 490 -30.78 -2.41 23.49
N MET A 491 -30.12 -2.04 24.59
CA MET A 491 -30.78 -1.52 25.78
C MET A 491 -31.46 -0.18 25.51
N ASP A 492 -30.79 0.75 24.83
CA ASP A 492 -31.36 2.06 24.48
C ASP A 492 -32.64 1.88 23.66
N LEU A 493 -32.60 1.02 22.62
CA LEU A 493 -33.77 0.69 21.81
C LEU A 493 -34.90 0.03 22.61
N MET A 494 -34.56 -0.81 23.60
CA MET A 494 -35.55 -1.43 24.48
C MET A 494 -36.20 -0.44 25.44
N VAL A 495 -35.41 0.45 26.05
CA VAL A 495 -35.87 1.47 26.99
C VAL A 495 -36.75 2.50 26.29
N GLU A 496 -36.34 2.96 25.11
CA GLU A 496 -37.18 3.82 24.27
C GLU A 496 -38.52 3.14 23.97
N LYS A 497 -38.51 1.85 23.61
CA LYS A 497 -39.73 1.10 23.33
C LYS A 497 -40.64 0.96 24.56
N THR A 498 -40.09 0.62 25.73
CA THR A 498 -40.90 0.43 26.95
C THR A 498 -41.50 1.72 27.49
N TYR A 499 -40.86 2.86 27.24
CA TYR A 499 -41.42 4.18 27.56
C TYR A 499 -42.75 4.43 26.83
N TYR A 500 -42.92 3.88 25.62
CA TYR A 500 -44.15 3.99 24.84
C TYR A 500 -45.15 2.84 25.09
N ASP A 501 -44.68 1.62 25.38
CA ASP A 501 -45.53 0.41 25.41
C ASP A 501 -45.92 -0.08 26.83
N GLY A 502 -45.41 0.50 27.92
CA GLY A 502 -45.82 0.17 29.31
C GLY A 502 -45.45 -1.24 29.82
N LEU A 503 -44.70 -2.03 29.05
CA LEU A 503 -44.31 -3.42 29.36
C LEU A 503 -42.95 -3.49 30.09
N PHE A 504 -42.90 -3.12 31.36
CA PHE A 504 -41.63 -2.96 32.11
C PHE A 504 -41.00 -4.28 32.61
N LYS A 505 -41.80 -5.32 32.93
CA LYS A 505 -41.31 -6.54 33.61
C LYS A 505 -40.49 -7.48 32.72
N GLU A 506 -40.87 -7.69 31.46
CA GLU A 506 -40.15 -8.63 30.56
C GLU A 506 -38.81 -8.03 30.05
N VAL A 507 -38.71 -6.69 30.05
CA VAL A 507 -37.48 -5.98 29.66
C VAL A 507 -36.41 -6.06 30.74
N SER A 508 -36.79 -6.11 32.02
CA SER A 508 -35.85 -6.22 33.15
C SER A 508 -34.90 -7.42 33.01
N THR A 509 -35.42 -8.63 32.76
CA THR A 509 -34.58 -9.84 32.75
C THR A 509 -33.65 -9.93 31.54
N LYS A 510 -34.08 -9.41 30.39
CA LYS A 510 -33.23 -9.31 29.18
C LYS A 510 -32.20 -8.18 29.34
N ALA A 511 -32.55 -7.06 29.97
CA ALA A 511 -31.63 -5.97 30.27
C ALA A 511 -30.53 -6.43 31.25
N ASP A 512 -30.87 -7.23 32.28
CA ASP A 512 -29.89 -7.78 33.23
C ASP A 512 -28.81 -8.62 32.52
N GLN A 513 -29.19 -9.39 31.48
CA GLN A 513 -28.23 -10.16 30.68
C GLN A 513 -27.26 -9.25 29.90
N TYR A 514 -27.76 -8.19 29.27
CA TYR A 514 -26.90 -7.23 28.54
C TYR A 514 -26.02 -6.43 29.51
N MET A 515 -26.52 -6.08 30.69
CA MET A 515 -25.74 -5.41 31.74
C MET A 515 -24.60 -6.28 32.26
N LYS A 516 -24.84 -7.59 32.44
CA LYS A 516 -23.77 -8.54 32.80
C LYS A 516 -22.69 -8.62 31.71
N MET A 517 -23.10 -8.74 30.44
CA MET A 517 -22.16 -8.75 29.31
C MET A 517 -21.35 -7.46 29.22
N LEU A 518 -21.99 -6.31 29.47
CA LEU A 518 -21.32 -5.00 29.52
C LEU A 518 -20.25 -4.95 30.59
N ALA A 519 -20.57 -5.38 31.82
CA ALA A 519 -19.63 -5.40 32.93
C ALA A 519 -18.43 -6.31 32.65
N GLU A 520 -18.68 -7.53 32.14
CA GLU A 520 -17.64 -8.51 31.80
C GLU A 520 -16.70 -7.98 30.70
N ASN A 521 -17.24 -7.50 29.58
CA ASN A 521 -16.43 -7.02 28.46
C ASN A 521 -15.71 -5.70 28.74
N SER A 522 -16.30 -4.82 29.56
CA SER A 522 -15.60 -3.63 30.05
C SER A 522 -14.43 -4.00 30.95
N GLY A 523 -14.60 -5.03 31.79
CA GLY A 523 -13.53 -5.60 32.60
C GLY A 523 -12.39 -6.12 31.74
N PHE A 524 -12.67 -6.90 30.68
CA PHE A 524 -11.63 -7.36 29.76
C PHE A 524 -10.94 -6.20 29.05
N TYR A 525 -11.71 -5.24 28.52
CA TYR A 525 -11.15 -4.09 27.82
C TYR A 525 -10.18 -3.27 28.68
N LEU A 526 -10.53 -3.02 29.94
CA LEU A 526 -9.76 -2.18 30.87
C LEU A 526 -8.59 -2.92 31.54
N ASN A 527 -8.75 -4.21 31.85
CA ASN A 527 -7.78 -4.96 32.67
C ASN A 527 -6.80 -5.83 31.86
N THR A 528 -6.91 -5.84 30.53
CA THR A 528 -5.92 -6.54 29.68
C THR A 528 -4.74 -5.60 29.39
N VAL A 529 -3.78 -5.60 30.33
CA VAL A 529 -2.41 -5.08 30.20
C VAL A 529 -1.45 -6.14 30.74
#